data_AF-A0A7W7LXB8-F1
#
_entry.id   AF-A0A7W7LXB8-F1
#
_cell.length_a   1.000
_cell.length_b   1.000
_cell.length_c   1.000
_cell.angle_alpha   90.00
_cell.angle_beta   90.00
_cell.angle_gamma   90.00
#
_symmetry.space_group_name_H-M   'P 1'
#
loop_
_entity.id
_entity.type
_entity.pdbx_description
1 polymer ?
#
loop_
_entity_poly.entity_id
_entity_poly.type
_entity_poly.pdbx_seq_one_letter_code
_entity_poly.pdbx_strand_id
1 'polypeptide(L)'
;MRDSEPLTGEPLAIDLVNTRPADGEGRTDLLDTPQRLAAWLALEGDRLHGEAGDPEPAEGDLAPVHAVRAHVEAVLHALLRGTEPAETHLRALTDAQRAAPAVRELTWGGTAVTATVRRSGPLGVRLAARLAEAAADLLTDPAIGRLKRCEANDCVMLFLPAHPRRRWCSADRCGNRMRVARYYQRHKQAPGDRKQ
;
A
#
# COMPACT_ATOMS: atom_id res chain seq x y z
N MET A 1 19.07 6.44 5.66
CA MET A 1 18.55 6.12 4.31
C MET A 1 17.13 6.64 4.29
N ARG A 2 16.87 7.73 3.57
CA ARG A 2 15.50 8.27 3.47
C ARG A 2 14.64 7.19 2.81
N ASP A 3 13.52 6.85 3.41
CA ASP A 3 12.56 5.89 2.87
C ASP A 3 11.78 6.55 1.71
N SER A 4 12.51 7.04 0.70
CA SER A 4 11.97 7.79 -0.45
C SER A 4 11.34 6.88 -1.52
N GLU A 5 11.56 5.57 -1.42
CA GLU A 5 11.01 4.58 -2.33
C GLU A 5 9.83 3.84 -1.69
N PRO A 6 8.70 3.70 -2.42
CA PRO A 6 7.59 2.87 -1.97
C PRO A 6 8.03 1.47 -1.56
N LEU A 7 7.46 0.97 -0.48
CA LEU A 7 7.59 -0.44 -0.11
C LEU A 7 6.48 -1.21 -0.85
N THR A 8 6.88 -2.25 -1.58
CA THR A 8 5.97 -3.14 -2.31
C THR A 8 6.12 -4.59 -1.85
N GLY A 9 5.18 -5.45 -2.23
CA GLY A 9 5.22 -6.89 -1.96
C GLY A 9 4.22 -7.36 -0.90
N GLU A 10 3.42 -6.45 -0.34
CA GLU A 10 2.22 -6.80 0.42
C GLU A 10 1.00 -6.89 -0.52
N PRO A 11 -0.21 -7.17 -0.03
CA PRO A 11 -1.42 -6.91 -0.79
C PRO A 11 -1.52 -5.45 -1.26
N LEU A 12 -2.05 -5.22 -2.47
CA LEU A 12 -1.95 -3.95 -3.20
C LEU A 12 -2.53 -2.77 -2.40
N ALA A 13 -3.61 -3.03 -1.67
CA ALA A 13 -4.23 -2.04 -0.80
C ALA A 13 -3.33 -1.65 0.40
N ILE A 14 -2.49 -2.57 0.91
CA ILE A 14 -1.48 -2.26 1.94
C ILE A 14 -0.32 -1.49 1.32
N ASP A 15 0.18 -1.92 0.16
CA ASP A 15 1.25 -1.21 -0.57
C ASP A 15 0.83 0.25 -0.87
N LEU A 16 -0.43 0.46 -1.29
CA LEU A 16 -1.02 1.79 -1.48
C LEU A 16 -0.98 2.64 -0.20
N VAL A 17 -1.41 2.11 0.95
CA VAL A 17 -1.37 2.85 2.24
C VAL A 17 0.07 3.15 2.67
N ASN A 18 0.99 2.22 2.40
CA ASN A 18 2.41 2.37 2.70
C ASN A 18 3.14 3.39 1.81
N THR A 19 2.48 3.94 0.77
CA THR A 19 2.99 5.11 0.02
C THR A 19 2.97 6.41 0.84
N ARG A 20 2.55 6.38 2.10
CA ARG A 20 2.69 7.50 3.03
C ARG A 20 3.60 7.14 4.21
N PRO A 21 4.92 7.01 4.06
CA PRO A 21 5.82 6.81 5.20
C PRO A 21 5.69 7.92 6.24
N ALA A 22 6.04 7.60 7.48
CA ALA A 22 6.41 8.62 8.46
C ALA A 22 7.91 8.87 8.34
N ASP A 23 8.30 10.13 8.41
CA ASP A 23 9.67 10.59 8.57
C ASP A 23 9.80 11.46 9.83
N GLY A 24 10.98 12.03 10.06
CA GLY A 24 11.24 12.86 11.23
C GLY A 24 10.43 14.16 11.27
N GLU A 25 9.81 14.56 10.15
CA GLU A 25 9.05 15.81 10.02
C GLU A 25 7.53 15.58 9.91
N GLY A 26 7.06 14.35 9.68
CA GLY A 26 5.65 14.02 9.61
C GLY A 26 5.36 12.81 8.73
N ARG A 27 4.27 12.89 7.95
CA ARG A 27 3.91 11.87 6.94
C ARG A 27 4.26 12.43 5.56
N THR A 28 5.21 11.82 4.87
CA THR A 28 5.52 12.16 3.48
C THR A 28 4.58 11.42 2.55
N ASP A 29 4.07 12.10 1.53
CA ASP A 29 3.30 11.47 0.46
C ASP A 29 4.24 11.09 -0.69
N LEU A 30 4.33 9.78 -0.99
CA LEU A 30 5.12 9.30 -2.12
C LEU A 30 4.39 9.35 -3.46
N LEU A 31 3.10 9.73 -3.48
CA LEU A 31 2.26 9.85 -4.68
C LEU A 31 1.76 11.29 -4.86
N ASP A 32 2.53 12.28 -4.44
CA ASP A 32 2.16 13.71 -4.48
C ASP A 32 2.26 14.36 -5.86
N THR A 33 2.79 13.65 -6.85
CA THR A 33 2.98 14.14 -8.22
C THR A 33 2.65 13.03 -9.22
N PRO A 34 2.25 13.38 -10.46
CA PRO A 34 1.91 12.37 -11.46
C PRO A 34 3.09 11.47 -11.82
N GLN A 35 4.32 11.99 -11.83
CA GLN A 35 5.53 11.22 -12.11
C GLN A 35 5.81 10.16 -11.03
N ARG A 36 5.54 10.49 -9.75
CA ARG A 36 5.71 9.53 -8.67
C ARG A 36 4.57 8.51 -8.62
N LEU A 37 3.36 8.91 -9.00
CA LEU A 37 2.28 7.96 -9.26
C LEU A 37 2.69 6.99 -10.38
N ALA A 38 3.17 7.49 -11.53
CA ALA A 38 3.64 6.67 -12.64
C ALA A 38 4.74 5.68 -12.20
N ALA A 39 5.73 6.16 -11.45
CA ALA A 39 6.80 5.31 -10.92
C ALA A 39 6.27 4.21 -10.00
N TRP A 40 5.30 4.50 -9.13
CA TRP A 40 4.68 3.49 -8.27
C TRP A 40 3.82 2.50 -9.06
N LEU A 41 3.05 2.97 -10.04
CA LEU A 41 2.26 2.11 -10.93
C LEU A 41 3.17 1.13 -11.69
N ALA A 42 4.36 1.56 -12.11
CA ALA A 42 5.35 0.69 -12.74
C ALA A 42 5.86 -0.40 -11.80
N LEU A 43 6.07 -0.10 -10.50
CA LEU A 43 6.47 -1.09 -9.49
C LEU A 43 5.38 -2.13 -9.21
N GLU A 44 4.11 -1.74 -9.31
CA GLU A 44 2.94 -2.60 -9.10
C GLU A 44 2.38 -3.21 -10.39
N GLY A 45 3.12 -3.04 -11.51
CA GLY A 45 2.69 -3.31 -12.87
C GLY A 45 1.83 -4.56 -12.99
N ASP A 46 2.39 -5.73 -12.66
CA ASP A 46 1.78 -7.06 -12.81
C ASP A 46 0.35 -7.17 -12.22
N ARG A 47 0.04 -6.38 -11.20
CA ARG A 47 -1.21 -6.43 -10.44
C ARG A 47 -2.24 -5.41 -10.92
N LEU A 48 -1.77 -4.46 -11.71
CA LEU A 48 -2.52 -3.40 -12.37
C LEU A 48 -2.66 -3.66 -13.88
N HIS A 49 -2.18 -4.82 -14.36
CA HIS A 49 -2.32 -5.25 -15.76
C HIS A 49 -3.80 -5.37 -16.16
N GLY A 50 -4.17 -4.62 -17.20
CA GLY A 50 -5.57 -4.40 -17.60
C GLY A 50 -5.75 -3.02 -18.24
N GLU A 51 -4.86 -2.10 -17.92
CA GLU A 51 -4.80 -0.71 -18.39
C GLU A 51 -3.68 -0.50 -19.45
N ALA A 52 -3.29 -1.57 -20.16
CA ALA A 52 -2.21 -1.53 -21.14
C ALA A 52 -2.56 -0.59 -22.31
N GLY A 53 -1.75 0.46 -22.49
CA GLY A 53 -1.96 1.51 -23.52
C GLY A 53 -2.42 2.85 -22.97
N ASP A 54 -2.53 2.99 -21.65
CA ASP A 54 -2.95 4.23 -21.03
C ASP A 54 -1.91 5.36 -21.06
N PRO A 55 -2.36 6.62 -21.15
CA PRO A 55 -1.47 7.78 -21.04
C PRO A 55 -0.79 7.84 -19.67
N GLU A 56 0.36 8.51 -19.62
CA GLU A 56 1.00 8.88 -18.36
C GLU A 56 0.00 9.59 -17.42
N PRO A 57 0.02 9.31 -16.11
CA PRO A 57 -0.82 10.01 -15.15
C PRO A 57 -0.68 11.53 -15.26
N ALA A 58 -1.79 12.23 -15.10
CA ALA A 58 -1.88 13.68 -15.00
C ALA A 58 -2.27 14.11 -13.58
N GLU A 59 -2.22 15.41 -13.31
CA GLU A 59 -2.54 15.99 -11.99
C GLU A 59 -3.94 15.59 -11.49
N GLY A 60 -4.91 15.52 -12.41
CA GLY A 60 -6.29 15.13 -12.10
C GLY A 60 -6.45 13.66 -11.66
N ASP A 61 -5.46 12.81 -11.92
CA ASP A 61 -5.51 11.39 -11.58
C ASP A 61 -5.09 11.11 -10.12
N LEU A 62 -4.42 12.05 -9.47
CA LEU A 62 -3.95 11.91 -8.09
C LEU A 62 -5.10 11.86 -7.08
N ALA A 63 -6.07 12.76 -7.23
CA ALA A 63 -7.14 12.93 -6.24
C ALA A 63 -8.00 11.65 -6.03
N PRO A 64 -8.45 10.94 -7.08
CA PRO A 64 -9.17 9.68 -6.91
C PRO A 64 -8.34 8.60 -6.21
N VAL A 65 -7.05 8.47 -6.56
CA VAL A 65 -6.12 7.50 -5.94
C VAL A 65 -5.93 7.82 -4.46
N HIS A 66 -5.72 9.09 -4.12
CA HIS A 66 -5.56 9.55 -2.75
C HIS A 66 -6.82 9.34 -1.90
N ALA A 67 -8.00 9.57 -2.48
CA ALA A 67 -9.27 9.33 -1.80
C ALA A 67 -9.42 7.86 -1.41
N VAL A 68 -9.16 6.93 -2.33
CA VAL A 68 -9.17 5.49 -2.03
C VAL A 68 -8.13 5.15 -0.98
N ARG A 69 -6.89 5.63 -1.11
CA ARG A 69 -5.83 5.41 -0.12
C ARG A 69 -6.26 5.84 1.29
N ALA A 70 -6.89 7.01 1.43
CA ALA A 70 -7.35 7.53 2.71
C ALA A 70 -8.46 6.65 3.33
N HIS A 71 -9.40 6.16 2.52
CA HIS A 71 -10.45 5.25 2.99
C HIS A 71 -9.91 3.89 3.41
N VAL A 72 -8.99 3.31 2.62
CA VAL A 72 -8.31 2.06 2.99
C VAL A 72 -7.52 2.24 4.28
N GLU A 73 -6.73 3.30 4.39
CA GLU A 73 -5.95 3.63 5.61
C GLU A 73 -6.85 3.70 6.85
N ALA A 74 -8.00 4.39 6.75
CA ALA A 74 -8.96 4.52 7.84
C ALA A 74 -9.55 3.16 8.27
N VAL A 75 -9.94 2.32 7.31
CA VAL A 75 -10.48 0.98 7.58
C VAL A 75 -9.43 0.09 8.22
N LEU A 76 -8.23 0.00 7.65
CA LEU A 76 -7.13 -0.81 8.20
C LEU A 76 -6.76 -0.39 9.62
N HIS A 77 -6.75 0.92 9.90
CA HIS A 77 -6.52 1.41 11.26
C HIS A 77 -7.65 1.08 12.24
N ALA A 78 -8.91 1.06 11.80
CA ALA A 78 -10.01 0.60 12.65
C ALA A 78 -9.85 -0.89 12.99
N LEU A 79 -9.49 -1.72 12.01
CA LEU A 79 -9.23 -3.15 12.22
C LEU A 79 -8.06 -3.39 13.18
N LEU A 80 -6.96 -2.64 13.05
CA LEU A 80 -5.82 -2.71 13.97
C LEU A 80 -6.18 -2.35 15.42
N ARG A 81 -7.19 -1.50 15.62
CA ARG A 81 -7.70 -1.15 16.95
C ARG A 81 -8.77 -2.12 17.46
N GLY A 82 -9.18 -3.10 16.66
CA GLY A 82 -10.31 -3.98 16.98
C GLY A 82 -11.65 -3.26 17.03
N THR A 83 -11.79 -2.15 16.30
CA THR A 83 -13.01 -1.34 16.23
C THR A 83 -13.70 -1.50 14.88
N GLU A 84 -15.02 -1.39 14.87
CA GLU A 84 -15.81 -1.37 13.63
C GLU A 84 -15.38 -0.21 12.72
N PRO A 85 -15.03 -0.45 11.44
CA PRO A 85 -14.78 0.62 10.48
C PRO A 85 -16.02 1.47 10.25
N ALA A 86 -15.85 2.78 10.12
CA ALA A 86 -16.97 3.65 9.81
C ALA A 86 -17.59 3.30 8.44
N GLU A 87 -18.92 3.20 8.41
CA GLU A 87 -19.67 2.81 7.21
C GLU A 87 -19.39 3.73 6.01
N THR A 88 -19.12 5.01 6.26
CA THR A 88 -18.77 6.00 5.23
C THR A 88 -17.55 5.59 4.41
N HIS A 89 -16.55 4.96 5.02
CA HIS A 89 -15.36 4.48 4.31
C HIS A 89 -15.67 3.23 3.47
N LEU A 90 -16.48 2.31 3.99
CA LEU A 90 -16.90 1.11 3.26
C LEU A 90 -17.76 1.46 2.04
N ARG A 91 -18.69 2.42 2.21
CA ARG A 91 -19.49 2.96 1.10
C ARG A 91 -18.62 3.65 0.06
N ALA A 92 -17.66 4.49 0.47
CA ALA A 92 -16.77 5.18 -0.47
C ALA A 92 -15.91 4.21 -1.30
N LEU A 93 -15.41 3.12 -0.71
CA LEU A 93 -14.71 2.06 -1.47
C LEU A 93 -15.66 1.34 -2.45
N THR A 94 -16.92 1.15 -2.07
CA THR A 94 -17.93 0.58 -2.97
C THR A 94 -18.24 1.54 -4.13
N ASP A 95 -18.38 2.83 -3.85
CA ASP A 95 -18.68 3.85 -4.84
C ASP A 95 -17.53 4.03 -5.84
N ALA A 96 -16.28 3.97 -5.36
CA ALA A 96 -15.10 3.97 -6.23
C ALA A 96 -15.12 2.79 -7.22
N GLN A 97 -15.48 1.59 -6.77
CA GLN A 97 -15.64 0.42 -7.67
C GLN A 97 -16.76 0.62 -8.70
N ARG A 98 -17.88 1.24 -8.29
CA ARG A 98 -19.01 1.53 -9.18
C ARG A 98 -18.69 2.59 -10.23
N ALA A 99 -17.78 3.51 -9.94
CA ALA A 99 -17.42 4.60 -10.84
C ALA A 99 -16.71 4.13 -12.12
N ALA A 100 -15.99 3.02 -12.08
CA ALA A 100 -15.37 2.39 -13.25
C ALA A 100 -15.38 0.86 -13.11
N PRO A 101 -16.53 0.19 -13.36
CA PRO A 101 -16.69 -1.25 -13.15
C PRO A 101 -15.79 -2.06 -14.09
N ALA A 102 -15.42 -3.26 -13.65
CA ALA A 102 -14.58 -4.17 -14.43
C ALA A 102 -15.48 -4.93 -15.41
N VAL A 103 -15.20 -4.78 -16.69
CA VAL A 103 -15.91 -5.48 -17.76
C VAL A 103 -14.95 -6.50 -18.37
N ARG A 104 -15.41 -7.73 -18.52
CA ARG A 104 -14.68 -8.75 -19.29
C ARG A 104 -14.99 -8.54 -20.76
N GLU A 105 -14.05 -7.96 -21.48
CA GLU A 105 -14.12 -7.82 -22.92
C GLU A 105 -13.64 -9.12 -23.58
N LEU A 106 -14.53 -9.72 -24.37
CA LEU A 106 -14.26 -10.95 -25.11
C LEU A 106 -13.71 -10.60 -26.49
N THR A 107 -12.57 -11.20 -26.86
CA THR A 107 -11.96 -11.02 -28.18
C THR A 107 -11.66 -12.37 -28.81
N TRP A 108 -11.72 -12.44 -30.15
CA TRP A 108 -11.32 -13.63 -30.90
C TRP A 108 -9.85 -13.52 -31.28
N GLY A 109 -8.99 -14.37 -30.70
CA GLY A 109 -7.55 -14.39 -30.94
C GLY A 109 -7.12 -15.22 -32.16
N GLY A 110 -8.02 -15.47 -33.11
CA GLY A 110 -7.76 -16.30 -34.30
C GLY A 110 -8.06 -17.78 -34.12
N THR A 111 -7.79 -18.36 -32.93
CA THR A 111 -8.04 -19.78 -32.62
C THR A 111 -8.95 -20.01 -31.42
N ALA A 112 -9.08 -19.04 -30.53
CA ALA A 112 -9.91 -19.13 -29.33
C ALA A 112 -10.46 -17.75 -28.93
N VAL A 113 -11.56 -17.77 -28.18
CA VAL A 113 -12.04 -16.59 -27.47
C VAL A 113 -11.16 -16.37 -26.24
N THR A 114 -10.60 -15.18 -26.10
CA THR A 114 -9.91 -14.72 -24.89
C THR A 114 -10.73 -13.63 -24.22
N ALA A 115 -10.44 -13.37 -22.94
CA ALA A 115 -11.10 -12.32 -22.18
C ALA A 115 -10.05 -11.45 -21.51
N THR A 116 -10.21 -10.13 -21.62
CA THR A 116 -9.41 -9.16 -20.87
C THR A 116 -10.33 -8.34 -19.98
N VAL A 117 -9.89 -8.03 -18.76
CA VAL A 117 -10.62 -7.11 -17.89
C VAL A 117 -10.24 -5.70 -18.29
N ARG A 118 -11.24 -4.88 -18.59
CA ARG A 118 -11.10 -3.46 -18.92
C ARG A 118 -12.01 -2.61 -18.05
N ARG A 119 -11.59 -1.37 -17.82
CA ARG A 119 -12.36 -0.31 -17.19
C ARG A 119 -12.45 0.85 -18.17
N SER A 120 -13.54 1.61 -18.10
CA SER A 120 -13.75 2.81 -18.94
C SER A 120 -13.78 4.06 -18.08
N GLY A 121 -13.54 5.22 -18.69
CA GLY A 121 -13.52 6.52 -18.02
C GLY A 121 -12.11 7.07 -17.78
N PRO A 122 -11.95 8.20 -17.06
CA PRO A 122 -10.65 8.81 -16.80
C PRO A 122 -9.69 7.89 -16.04
N LEU A 123 -8.39 7.97 -16.32
CA LEU A 123 -7.37 7.10 -15.73
C LEU A 123 -7.43 7.04 -14.21
N GLY A 124 -7.46 8.20 -13.53
CA GLY A 124 -7.55 8.25 -12.07
C GLY A 124 -8.78 7.53 -11.51
N VAL A 125 -9.92 7.60 -12.19
CA VAL A 125 -11.16 6.89 -11.78
C VAL A 125 -11.00 5.38 -11.95
N ARG A 126 -10.39 4.93 -13.06
CA ARG A 126 -10.11 3.50 -13.29
C ARG A 126 -9.10 2.94 -12.27
N LEU A 127 -8.04 3.69 -11.98
CA LEU A 127 -7.07 3.36 -10.94
C LEU A 127 -7.74 3.28 -9.57
N ALA A 128 -8.53 4.28 -9.19
CA ALA A 128 -9.27 4.28 -7.94
C ALA A 128 -10.20 3.07 -7.82
N ALA A 129 -10.94 2.72 -8.88
CA ALA A 129 -11.81 1.54 -8.89
C ALA A 129 -11.01 0.23 -8.71
N ARG A 130 -9.88 0.07 -9.43
CA ARG A 130 -9.01 -1.11 -9.31
C ARG A 130 -8.39 -1.24 -7.90
N LEU A 131 -7.96 -0.13 -7.32
CA LEU A 131 -7.39 -0.10 -5.97
C LEU A 131 -8.47 -0.39 -4.90
N ALA A 132 -9.68 0.12 -5.10
CA ALA A 132 -10.81 -0.16 -4.22
C ALA A 132 -11.29 -1.62 -4.29
N GLU A 133 -11.26 -2.23 -5.48
CA GLU A 133 -11.48 -3.68 -5.66
C GLU A 133 -10.40 -4.49 -4.92
N ALA A 134 -9.12 -4.15 -5.08
CA ALA A 134 -8.04 -4.80 -4.33
C ALA A 134 -8.17 -4.63 -2.81
N ALA A 135 -8.74 -3.51 -2.36
CA ALA A 135 -9.07 -3.30 -0.96
C ALA A 135 -10.24 -4.19 -0.51
N ALA A 136 -11.29 -4.34 -1.33
CA ALA A 136 -12.39 -5.26 -1.03
C ALA A 136 -11.91 -6.71 -0.92
N ASP A 137 -11.04 -7.16 -1.84
CA ASP A 137 -10.41 -8.48 -1.79
C ASP A 137 -9.63 -8.67 -0.48
N LEU A 138 -8.79 -7.70 -0.12
CA LEU A 138 -8.01 -7.73 1.12
C LEU A 138 -8.91 -7.76 2.38
N LEU A 139 -9.91 -6.89 2.44
CA LEU A 139 -10.75 -6.69 3.63
C LEU A 139 -11.70 -7.85 3.88
N THR A 140 -12.00 -8.65 2.85
CA THR A 140 -12.86 -9.83 2.95
C THR A 140 -12.08 -11.13 3.08
N ASP A 141 -10.76 -11.11 2.88
CA ASP A 141 -9.88 -12.26 3.11
C ASP A 141 -9.68 -12.53 4.62
N PRO A 142 -9.88 -13.77 5.12
CA PRO A 142 -9.65 -14.12 6.52
C PRO A 142 -8.25 -13.77 7.06
N ALA A 143 -7.23 -13.71 6.20
CA ALA A 143 -5.88 -13.33 6.55
C ALA A 143 -5.79 -11.90 7.09
N ILE A 144 -6.77 -11.02 6.82
CA ILE A 144 -6.79 -9.65 7.33
C ILE A 144 -6.70 -9.58 8.86
N GLY A 145 -7.20 -10.60 9.57
CA GLY A 145 -7.07 -10.72 11.03
C GLY A 145 -5.62 -10.83 11.53
N ARG A 146 -4.65 -11.06 10.63
CA ARG A 146 -3.21 -11.09 10.94
C ARG A 146 -2.50 -9.77 10.67
N LEU A 147 -3.21 -8.73 10.21
CA LEU A 147 -2.63 -7.42 9.89
C LEU A 147 -1.82 -6.87 11.07
N LYS A 148 -0.62 -6.35 10.80
CA LYS A 148 0.26 -5.77 11.82
C LYS A 148 0.78 -4.41 11.38
N ARG A 149 1.03 -3.56 12.38
CA ARG A 149 1.91 -2.39 12.25
C ARG A 149 3.37 -2.81 12.50
N CYS A 150 4.29 -2.22 11.76
CA CYS A 150 5.72 -2.43 11.98
C CYS A 150 6.16 -2.06 13.40
N GLU A 151 6.93 -2.94 14.05
CA GLU A 151 7.44 -2.72 15.42
C GLU A 151 8.78 -1.97 15.45
N ALA A 152 9.23 -1.39 14.34
CA ALA A 152 10.43 -0.55 14.35
C ALA A 152 10.07 0.85 14.85
N ASN A 153 10.99 1.49 15.57
CA ASN A 153 10.80 2.86 16.02
C ASN A 153 10.49 3.76 14.82
N ASP A 154 9.51 4.65 15.03
CA ASP A 154 9.05 5.67 14.08
C ASP A 154 8.52 5.10 12.75
N CYS A 155 8.26 3.79 12.69
CA CYS A 155 7.64 3.16 11.53
C CYS A 155 6.12 3.08 11.68
N VAL A 156 5.44 3.43 10.60
CA VAL A 156 3.97 3.43 10.48
C VAL A 156 3.47 2.41 9.45
N MET A 157 4.38 1.70 8.80
CA MET A 157 4.04 0.75 7.75
C MET A 157 3.20 -0.41 8.28
N LEU A 158 2.25 -0.83 7.46
CA LEU A 158 1.40 -1.98 7.68
C LEU A 158 1.90 -3.16 6.86
N PHE A 159 1.66 -4.39 7.33
CA PHE A 159 2.01 -5.61 6.60
C PHE A 159 1.15 -6.79 7.05
N LEU A 160 1.05 -7.80 6.18
CA LEU A 160 0.53 -9.11 6.52
C LEU A 160 1.69 -10.09 6.78
N PRO A 161 1.79 -10.66 7.98
CA PRO A 161 2.91 -11.53 8.32
C PRO A 161 2.82 -12.87 7.58
N ALA A 162 3.80 -13.14 6.71
CA ALA A 162 3.97 -14.45 6.09
C ALA A 162 4.14 -15.58 7.13
N HIS A 163 4.70 -15.26 8.30
CA HIS A 163 4.78 -16.15 9.46
C HIS A 163 4.55 -15.38 10.78
N PRO A 164 4.02 -16.02 11.84
CA PRO A 164 3.60 -15.33 13.07
C PRO A 164 4.67 -14.46 13.74
N ARG A 165 5.94 -14.83 13.60
CA ARG A 165 7.10 -14.15 14.19
C ARG A 165 7.60 -12.94 13.39
N ARG A 166 6.99 -12.57 12.26
CA ARG A 166 7.38 -11.36 11.50
C ARG A 166 6.96 -10.13 12.31
N ARG A 167 7.93 -9.28 12.64
CA ARG A 167 7.78 -8.08 13.48
C ARG A 167 7.93 -6.77 12.69
N TRP A 168 8.50 -6.84 11.50
CA TRP A 168 8.86 -5.66 10.71
C TRP A 168 8.32 -5.75 9.28
N CYS A 169 7.96 -4.59 8.73
CA CYS A 169 7.48 -4.47 7.34
C CYS A 169 8.53 -4.90 6.32
N SER A 170 9.82 -4.74 6.62
CA SER A 170 10.91 -5.27 5.80
C SER A 170 12.06 -5.71 6.69
N ALA A 171 12.60 -6.90 6.42
CA ALA A 171 13.78 -7.41 7.12
C ALA A 171 15.01 -6.54 6.82
N ASP A 172 15.12 -6.04 5.59
CA ASP A 172 16.29 -5.29 5.11
C ASP A 172 16.25 -3.82 5.49
N ARG A 173 15.05 -3.19 5.50
CA ARG A 173 14.89 -1.81 5.96
C ARG A 173 14.75 -1.75 7.49
N CYS A 174 13.58 -2.09 8.01
CA CYS A 174 13.26 -1.94 9.43
C CYS A 174 13.95 -2.98 10.32
N GLY A 175 14.03 -4.24 9.88
CA GLY A 175 14.70 -5.29 10.65
C GLY A 175 16.18 -5.03 10.85
N ASN A 176 16.88 -4.62 9.79
CA ASN A 176 18.28 -4.25 9.87
C ASN A 176 18.48 -3.02 10.77
N ARG A 177 17.68 -1.97 10.58
CA ARG A 177 17.71 -0.75 11.42
C ARG A 177 17.60 -1.07 12.91
N MET A 178 16.66 -1.94 13.29
CA MET A 178 16.48 -2.33 14.69
C MET A 178 17.61 -3.23 15.23
N ARG A 179 18.21 -4.09 14.40
CA ARG A 179 19.40 -4.88 14.79
C ARG A 179 20.61 -3.98 15.06
N VAL A 180 20.86 -3.03 14.15
CA VAL A 180 21.95 -2.06 14.28
C VAL A 180 21.77 -1.18 15.51
N ALA A 181 20.56 -0.64 15.75
CA ALA A 181 20.28 0.16 16.94
C ALA A 181 20.55 -0.61 18.24
N ARG A 182 20.13 -1.88 18.33
CA ARG A 182 20.40 -2.74 19.50
C ARG A 182 21.89 -3.03 19.70
N TYR A 183 22.65 -3.22 18.63
CA TYR A 183 24.10 -3.38 18.70
C TYR A 183 24.75 -2.14 19.32
N TYR A 184 24.44 -0.94 18.82
CA TYR A 184 24.98 0.30 19.37
C TYR A 184 24.58 0.54 20.83
N GLN A 185 23.33 0.25 21.22
CA GLN A 185 22.90 0.37 22.63
C GLN A 185 23.72 -0.52 23.56
N ARG A 186 24.04 -1.76 23.15
CA ARG A 186 24.86 -2.70 23.93
C ARG A 186 26.33 -2.27 24.01
N HIS A 187 26.89 -1.73 22.93
CA HIS A 187 28.31 -1.35 22.87
C HIS A 187 28.61 0.06 23.39
N LYS A 188 27.60 0.93 23.50
CA LYS A 188 27.73 2.27 24.11
C LYS A 188 27.60 2.24 25.64
N GLN A 189 27.15 1.12 26.22
CA GLN A 189 27.03 0.89 27.67
C GLN A 189 28.22 0.14 28.30
N ALA A 190 29.33 -0.06 27.57
CA ALA A 190 30.57 -0.55 28.18
C ALA A 190 31.24 0.58 28.99
N PRO A 191 31.37 0.49 30.33
CA PRO A 191 31.84 1.60 31.14
C PRO A 191 33.36 1.74 31.07
N GLY A 192 33.81 2.91 30.61
CA GLY A 192 35.04 3.53 31.10
C GLY A 192 34.71 4.34 32.34
N ASP A 193 34.52 3.68 33.49
CA ASP A 193 34.59 4.29 34.81
C ASP A 193 35.14 3.27 35.82
N ARG A 194 36.46 3.11 35.76
CA ARG A 194 37.30 2.64 36.87
C ARG A 194 38.53 3.55 36.92
N LYS A 195 38.47 4.61 37.72
CA LYS A 195 39.61 5.24 38.41
C LYS A 195 39.06 5.71 39.75
N GLN A 196 39.36 4.96 40.81
CA GLN A 196 40.42 5.23 41.80
C GLN A 196 40.18 6.55 42.52
#